data_AF-A0A6A6SYD0-F1
#
_entry.id   AF-A0A6A6SYD0-F1
#
_cell.length_a   1.000
_cell.length_b   1.000
_cell.length_c   1.000
_cell.angle_alpha   90.00
_cell.angle_beta   90.00
_cell.angle_gamma   90.00
#
_symmetry.space_group_name_H-M   'P 1'
#
loop_
_entity.id
_entity.type
_entity.pdbx_description
1 polymer ?
#
loop_
_entity_poly.entity_id
_entity_poly.type
_entity_poly.pdbx_seq_one_letter_code
_entity_poly.pdbx_strand_id
1 'polypeptide(L)'
;MHTISFITALLFSLFAITHALPEASPDIVPILEARKNGNGGNSTRGNGTNGNSVNKACRTMAKLTKLTNLAANQTKLDAMIASGKINATEVDAIKAKAANATSELQTMQSNTTLVSECAVVDAHQAVLKECKQMTKLTKLADLATNQTAMDALMQKKNLNDTQMAKLQERIANATTKLKTLQGNTTLTDLCTQQAQQKGKSQCLVIPRVWRPQAMITMLTLYRLFF
;
A
#
# COMPACT_ATOMS: atom_id res chain seq x y z
N MET A 1 -16.07 -9.47 -40.06
CA MET A 1 -16.07 -9.08 -38.64
C MET A 1 -17.11 -9.95 -37.95
N HIS A 2 -16.73 -10.89 -37.07
CA HIS A 2 -17.58 -11.57 -36.05
C HIS A 2 -16.89 -12.87 -35.56
N THR A 3 -15.72 -12.79 -34.94
CA THR A 3 -15.06 -13.97 -34.33
C THR A 3 -14.48 -13.73 -32.93
N ILE A 4 -14.62 -12.54 -32.36
CA ILE A 4 -14.00 -12.19 -31.06
C ILE A 4 -14.93 -12.53 -29.86
N SER A 5 -16.19 -12.89 -30.10
CA SER A 5 -17.20 -12.98 -29.03
C SER A 5 -17.23 -14.30 -28.24
N PHE A 6 -16.49 -15.33 -28.63
CA PHE A 6 -16.57 -16.66 -27.97
C PHE A 6 -15.48 -16.91 -26.92
N ILE A 7 -14.40 -16.13 -26.88
CA ILE A 7 -13.28 -16.37 -25.95
C ILE A 7 -13.57 -15.77 -24.56
N THR A 8 -14.39 -14.71 -24.48
CA THR A 8 -14.73 -14.07 -23.20
C THR A 8 -15.75 -14.83 -22.36
N ALA A 9 -16.54 -15.72 -22.96
CA ALA A 9 -17.50 -16.55 -22.23
C ALA A 9 -16.85 -17.75 -21.51
N LEU A 10 -15.69 -18.21 -21.98
CA LEU A 10 -15.04 -19.43 -21.45
C LEU A 10 -14.18 -19.19 -20.19
N LEU A 11 -13.90 -17.93 -19.85
CA LEU A 11 -13.05 -17.58 -18.69
C LEU A 11 -13.82 -17.35 -17.38
N PHE A 12 -15.15 -17.37 -17.40
CA PHE A 12 -15.97 -17.12 -16.21
C PHE A 12 -16.53 -18.37 -15.51
N SER A 13 -16.24 -19.59 -15.99
CA SER A 13 -16.80 -20.84 -15.44
C SER A 13 -15.91 -21.59 -14.44
N LEU A 14 -14.85 -20.98 -13.89
CA LEU A 14 -13.88 -21.68 -13.02
C LEU A 14 -13.89 -21.31 -11.52
N PHE A 15 -14.94 -20.64 -11.01
CA PHE A 15 -15.02 -20.26 -9.58
C PHE A 15 -16.12 -20.96 -8.75
N ALA A 16 -16.57 -22.15 -9.15
CA ALA A 16 -17.43 -22.96 -8.31
C ALA A 16 -17.03 -24.43 -8.36
N ILE A 17 -16.11 -24.85 -7.47
CA ILE A 17 -16.09 -26.13 -6.74
C ILE A 17 -15.08 -25.97 -5.60
N THR A 18 -15.58 -25.78 -4.38
CA THR A 18 -14.93 -26.25 -3.13
C THR A 18 -16.03 -26.47 -2.09
N HIS A 19 -16.82 -27.52 -2.28
CA HIS A 19 -17.62 -28.13 -1.23
C HIS A 19 -17.49 -29.64 -1.40
N ALA A 20 -16.56 -30.21 -0.63
CA ALA A 20 -16.46 -31.61 -0.20
C ALA A 20 -14.97 -31.91 0.03
N LEU A 21 -14.49 -31.72 1.25
CA LEU A 21 -13.38 -32.53 1.74
C LEU A 21 -13.89 -33.33 2.95
N PRO A 22 -13.70 -34.66 2.97
CA PRO A 22 -14.22 -35.55 3.98
C PRO A 22 -13.43 -35.41 5.29
N GLU A 23 -14.15 -35.61 6.39
CA GLU A 23 -13.60 -35.73 7.74
C GLU A 23 -12.62 -36.90 7.82
N ALA A 24 -11.35 -36.62 8.08
CA ALA A 24 -10.40 -37.61 8.59
C ALA A 24 -9.29 -36.94 9.40
N SER A 25 -9.22 -37.38 10.66
CA SER A 25 -8.21 -37.17 11.72
C SER A 25 -8.03 -35.76 12.35
N PRO A 26 -8.24 -35.68 13.68
CA PRO A 26 -7.83 -34.56 14.52
C PRO A 26 -6.39 -34.77 14.97
N ASP A 27 -5.49 -33.83 14.68
CA ASP A 27 -4.37 -33.43 15.54
C ASP A 27 -3.38 -32.61 14.70
N ILE A 28 -2.79 -31.60 15.35
CA ILE A 28 -1.78 -30.66 14.83
C ILE A 28 -2.37 -29.49 14.00
N VAL A 29 -3.22 -28.70 14.65
CA VAL A 29 -3.14 -27.25 14.49
C VAL A 29 -2.62 -26.69 15.81
N PRO A 30 -1.36 -26.23 15.93
CA PRO A 30 -1.04 -25.28 16.98
C PRO A 30 -1.79 -23.99 16.64
N ILE A 31 -3.01 -23.91 17.15
CA ILE A 31 -3.75 -22.67 17.33
C ILE A 31 -2.78 -21.74 18.05
N LEU A 32 -2.26 -20.75 17.32
CA LEU A 32 -1.55 -19.62 17.91
C LEU A 32 -2.56 -18.80 18.70
N GLU A 33 -2.94 -19.35 19.86
CA GLU A 33 -3.57 -18.62 20.94
C GLU A 33 -2.68 -17.42 21.25
N ALA A 34 -3.21 -16.23 21.00
CA ALA A 34 -2.64 -15.02 21.55
C ALA A 34 -2.85 -15.08 23.07
N ARG A 35 -1.85 -15.62 23.79
CA ARG A 35 -1.78 -15.60 25.25
C ARG A 35 -1.84 -14.16 25.73
N LYS A 36 -3.03 -13.76 26.19
CA LYS A 36 -3.27 -12.58 27.01
C LYS A 36 -3.00 -12.99 28.45
N ASN A 37 -1.89 -12.53 29.04
CA ASN A 37 -1.78 -12.42 30.50
C ASN A 37 -0.91 -11.22 30.84
N GLY A 38 -1.44 -10.40 31.75
CA GLY A 38 -0.86 -9.13 32.14
C GLY A 38 -0.13 -9.15 33.48
N ASN A 39 0.37 -7.95 33.77
CA ASN A 39 0.68 -7.36 35.05
C ASN A 39 2.02 -7.71 35.73
N GLY A 40 2.69 -6.65 36.22
CA GLY A 40 3.84 -6.72 37.13
C GLY A 40 5.11 -6.10 36.55
N GLY A 41 5.45 -4.90 36.99
CA GLY A 41 6.60 -4.13 36.49
C GLY A 41 7.96 -4.68 36.91
N ASN A 42 8.97 -4.46 36.07
CA ASN A 42 10.25 -3.83 36.41
C ASN A 42 11.07 -3.68 35.11
N SER A 43 11.90 -2.65 35.06
CA SER A 43 12.75 -2.29 33.94
C SER A 43 13.74 -3.41 33.58
N THR A 44 13.59 -4.02 32.39
CA THR A 44 14.70 -4.72 31.73
C THR A 44 14.52 -4.64 30.22
N ARG A 45 15.57 -4.18 29.53
CA ARG A 45 15.67 -4.08 28.06
C ARG A 45 15.42 -5.47 27.43
N GLY A 46 14.19 -5.73 27.00
CA GLY A 46 13.78 -6.95 26.30
C GLY A 46 13.47 -6.67 24.83
N ASN A 47 14.15 -7.40 23.95
CA ASN A 47 13.96 -7.45 22.50
C ASN A 47 12.50 -7.83 22.12
N GLY A 48 11.62 -6.83 21.97
CA GLY A 48 10.24 -7.02 21.52
C GLY A 48 10.14 -7.06 19.99
N THR A 49 10.21 -8.23 19.37
CA THR A 49 10.23 -8.37 17.90
C THR A 49 9.12 -9.22 17.27
N ASN A 50 8.07 -9.60 17.98
CA ASN A 50 7.02 -10.44 17.36
C ASN A 50 5.92 -9.66 16.62
N GLY A 51 5.79 -8.34 16.82
CA GLY A 51 4.93 -7.47 15.99
C GLY A 51 5.60 -6.96 14.71
N ASN A 52 6.90 -7.27 14.51
CA ASN A 52 7.74 -6.68 13.47
C ASN A 52 8.20 -7.68 12.39
N SER A 53 8.08 -8.99 12.63
CA SER A 53 8.61 -10.03 11.72
C SER A 53 7.86 -10.09 10.39
N VAL A 54 6.52 -10.17 10.42
CA VAL A 54 5.67 -10.22 9.21
C VAL A 54 5.80 -8.92 8.40
N ASN A 55 5.66 -7.75 9.05
CA ASN A 55 5.80 -6.46 8.35
C ASN A 55 7.20 -6.30 7.72
N LYS A 56 8.25 -6.79 8.40
CA LYS A 56 9.61 -6.81 7.84
C LYS A 56 9.67 -7.74 6.62
N ALA A 57 9.11 -8.95 6.70
CA ALA A 57 9.05 -9.87 5.57
C ALA A 57 8.28 -9.28 4.38
N CYS A 58 7.12 -8.66 4.60
CA CYS A 58 6.36 -7.99 3.55
C CYS A 58 7.14 -6.83 2.91
N ARG A 59 7.84 -6.03 3.71
CA ARG A 59 8.72 -4.98 3.18
C ARG A 59 9.89 -5.54 2.36
N THR A 60 10.46 -6.67 2.78
CA THR A 60 11.50 -7.36 2.00
C THR A 60 10.91 -7.84 0.68
N MET A 61 9.79 -8.55 0.69
CA MET A 61 9.12 -9.02 -0.52
C MET A 61 8.78 -7.88 -1.48
N ALA A 62 8.25 -6.75 -0.97
CA ALA A 62 7.96 -5.56 -1.77
C ALA A 62 9.23 -4.90 -2.34
N LYS A 63 10.37 -4.92 -1.61
CA LYS A 63 11.65 -4.42 -2.12
C LYS A 63 12.21 -5.30 -3.23
N LEU A 64 12.21 -6.62 -3.04
CA LEU A 64 12.65 -7.59 -4.04
C LEU A 64 11.78 -7.49 -5.30
N THR A 65 10.46 -7.35 -5.14
CA THR A 65 9.51 -7.14 -6.25
C THR A 65 9.81 -5.85 -7.02
N LYS A 66 10.14 -4.75 -6.32
CA LYS A 66 10.52 -3.50 -6.99
C LYS A 66 11.85 -3.60 -7.72
N LEU A 67 12.82 -4.31 -7.16
CA LEU A 67 14.13 -4.48 -7.76
C LEU A 67 14.03 -5.34 -9.04
N THR A 68 13.29 -6.44 -8.98
CA THR A 68 13.03 -7.32 -10.14
C THR A 68 12.25 -6.58 -11.23
N ASN A 69 11.19 -5.86 -10.88
CA ASN A 69 10.44 -5.03 -11.84
C ASN A 69 11.29 -3.90 -12.45
N LEU A 70 12.22 -3.32 -11.68
CA LEU A 70 13.13 -2.30 -12.20
C LEU A 70 14.13 -2.91 -13.20
N ALA A 71 14.72 -4.05 -12.85
CA ALA A 71 15.67 -4.74 -13.71
C ALA A 71 15.03 -5.26 -15.01
N ALA A 72 13.76 -5.65 -14.97
CA ALA A 72 12.99 -6.08 -16.14
C ALA A 72 12.55 -4.91 -17.04
N ASN A 73 12.57 -3.65 -16.57
CA ASN A 73 12.15 -2.49 -17.33
C ASN A 73 13.36 -1.78 -17.95
N GLN A 74 13.80 -2.27 -19.11
CA GLN A 74 14.96 -1.75 -19.84
C GLN A 74 14.80 -0.26 -20.17
N THR A 75 13.62 0.18 -20.64
CA THR A 75 13.34 1.59 -20.95
C THR A 75 13.57 2.51 -19.75
N LYS A 76 13.20 2.08 -18.55
CA LYS A 76 13.41 2.86 -17.33
C LYS A 76 14.89 2.92 -16.94
N LEU A 77 15.65 1.85 -17.14
CA LEU A 77 17.09 1.83 -16.92
C LEU A 77 17.82 2.74 -17.92
N ASP A 78 17.45 2.67 -19.20
CA ASP A 78 18.01 3.52 -20.26
C ASP A 78 17.72 4.99 -20.00
N ALA A 79 16.49 5.33 -19.58
CA ALA A 79 16.12 6.69 -19.19
C ALA A 79 16.95 7.18 -17.99
N MET A 80 17.28 6.31 -17.03
CA MET A 80 18.14 6.69 -15.91
C MET A 80 19.58 6.93 -16.35
N ILE A 81 20.13 6.12 -17.27
CA ILE A 81 21.44 6.36 -17.89
C ILE A 81 21.45 7.69 -18.64
N ALA A 82 20.45 7.92 -19.51
CA ALA A 82 20.35 9.15 -20.30
C ALA A 82 20.24 10.41 -19.42
N SER A 83 19.61 10.29 -18.25
CA SER A 83 19.52 11.38 -17.26
C SER A 83 20.75 11.52 -16.35
N GLY A 84 21.79 10.68 -16.55
CA GLY A 84 23.01 10.68 -15.73
C GLY A 84 22.79 10.23 -14.28
N LYS A 85 21.69 9.53 -13.98
CA LYS A 85 21.38 9.07 -12.62
C LYS A 85 22.13 7.81 -12.23
N ILE A 86 22.46 6.98 -13.23
CA ILE A 86 23.20 5.73 -13.07
C ILE A 86 24.08 5.50 -14.30
N ASN A 87 25.12 4.70 -14.16
CA ASN A 87 26.01 4.30 -15.25
C ASN A 87 25.71 2.87 -15.74
N ALA A 88 26.25 2.48 -16.91
CA ALA A 88 26.06 1.15 -17.48
C ALA A 88 26.47 0.01 -16.52
N THR A 89 27.59 0.16 -15.83
CA THR A 89 28.05 -0.81 -14.82
C THR A 89 27.08 -0.96 -13.64
N GLU A 90 26.40 0.12 -13.25
CA GLU A 90 25.39 0.07 -12.19
C GLU A 90 24.11 -0.62 -12.66
N VAL A 91 23.76 -0.48 -13.95
CA VAL A 91 22.67 -1.25 -14.55
C VAL A 91 22.96 -2.75 -14.52
N ASP A 92 24.17 -3.16 -14.87
CA ASP A 92 24.57 -4.57 -14.79
C ASP A 92 24.54 -5.08 -13.34
N ALA A 93 24.99 -4.26 -12.38
CA ALA A 93 24.87 -4.58 -10.95
C ALA A 93 23.41 -4.69 -10.48
N ILE A 94 22.49 -3.86 -10.99
CA ILE A 94 21.05 -3.95 -10.71
C ILE A 94 20.49 -5.27 -11.27
N LYS A 95 20.84 -5.62 -12.52
CA LYS A 95 20.41 -6.88 -13.15
C LYS A 95 20.93 -8.11 -12.38
N ALA A 96 22.19 -8.09 -11.97
CA ALA A 96 22.78 -9.16 -11.15
C ALA A 96 22.09 -9.30 -9.79
N LYS A 97 21.84 -8.18 -9.08
CA LYS A 97 21.09 -8.20 -7.81
C LYS A 97 19.65 -8.66 -8.00
N ALA A 98 19.03 -8.32 -9.12
CA ALA A 98 17.66 -8.76 -9.43
C ALA A 98 17.56 -10.26 -9.69
N ALA A 99 18.58 -10.88 -10.30
CA ALA A 99 18.63 -12.34 -10.45
C ALA A 99 18.62 -13.04 -9.07
N ASN A 100 19.45 -12.59 -8.13
CA ASN A 100 19.45 -13.10 -6.75
C ASN A 100 18.11 -12.83 -6.04
N ALA A 101 17.57 -11.62 -6.20
CA ALA A 101 16.29 -11.23 -5.63
C ALA A 101 15.12 -12.05 -6.16
N THR A 102 15.20 -12.54 -7.40
CA THR A 102 14.15 -13.39 -8.00
C THR A 102 14.07 -14.74 -7.29
N SER A 103 15.21 -15.37 -6.99
CA SER A 103 15.25 -16.64 -6.24
C SER A 103 14.73 -16.47 -4.80
N GLU A 104 15.16 -15.41 -4.11
CA GLU A 104 14.67 -15.10 -2.76
C GLU A 104 13.16 -14.81 -2.77
N LEU A 105 12.67 -14.06 -3.76
CA LEU A 105 11.27 -13.73 -3.91
C LEU A 105 10.41 -14.98 -4.20
N GLN A 106 10.88 -15.90 -5.04
CA GLN A 106 10.22 -17.19 -5.27
C GLN A 106 10.12 -18.00 -3.97
N THR A 107 11.19 -18.03 -3.19
CA THR A 107 11.20 -18.70 -1.88
C THR A 107 10.18 -18.08 -0.93
N MET A 108 10.14 -16.74 -0.83
CA MET A 108 9.15 -16.05 0.02
C MET A 108 7.71 -16.26 -0.46
N GLN A 109 7.48 -16.29 -1.78
CA GLN A 109 6.16 -16.46 -2.38
C GLN A 109 5.61 -17.89 -2.24
N SER A 110 6.49 -18.89 -2.06
CA SER A 110 6.06 -20.27 -1.79
C SER A 110 5.24 -20.40 -0.50
N ASN A 111 5.41 -19.47 0.45
CA ASN A 111 4.61 -19.38 1.66
C ASN A 111 3.33 -18.57 1.38
N THR A 112 2.26 -19.27 1.00
CA THR A 112 0.97 -18.66 0.63
C THR A 112 0.35 -17.84 1.76
N THR A 113 0.51 -18.27 3.01
CA THR A 113 0.05 -17.51 4.20
C THR A 113 0.77 -16.16 4.27
N LEU A 114 2.09 -16.14 4.15
CA LEU A 114 2.86 -14.90 4.16
C LEU A 114 2.44 -13.96 3.02
N VAL A 115 2.24 -14.48 1.81
CA VAL A 115 1.77 -13.69 0.66
C VAL A 115 0.41 -13.05 0.95
N SER A 116 -0.53 -13.81 1.54
CA SER A 116 -1.85 -13.30 1.88
C SER A 116 -1.81 -12.20 2.94
N GLU A 117 -0.99 -12.36 3.98
CA GLU A 117 -0.81 -11.34 5.03
C GLU A 117 -0.16 -10.08 4.45
N CYS A 118 0.83 -10.24 3.57
CA CYS A 118 1.49 -9.13 2.94
C CYS A 118 0.58 -8.34 1.99
N ALA A 119 -0.36 -9.00 1.31
CA ALA A 119 -1.36 -8.30 0.50
C ALA A 119 -2.23 -7.36 1.35
N VAL A 120 -2.65 -7.80 2.55
CA VAL A 120 -3.40 -6.96 3.49
C VAL A 120 -2.55 -5.81 4.02
N VAL A 121 -1.29 -6.08 4.37
CA VAL A 121 -0.34 -5.05 4.83
C VAL A 121 -0.10 -4.01 3.73
N ASP A 122 0.08 -4.43 2.49
CA ASP A 122 0.34 -3.54 1.35
C ASP A 122 -0.88 -2.68 1.03
N ALA A 123 -2.09 -3.26 1.05
CA ALA A 123 -3.34 -2.51 0.91
C ALA A 123 -3.49 -1.44 2.01
N HIS A 124 -3.26 -1.82 3.27
CA HIS A 124 -3.30 -0.86 4.38
C HIS A 124 -2.23 0.24 4.25
N GLN A 125 -1.01 -0.10 3.81
CA GLN A 125 0.04 0.88 3.53
C GLN A 125 -0.29 1.79 2.36
N ALA A 126 -1.01 1.31 1.34
CA ALA A 126 -1.47 2.12 0.21
C ALA A 126 -2.46 3.19 0.70
N VAL A 127 -3.48 2.80 1.46
CA VAL A 127 -4.43 3.72 2.09
C VAL A 127 -3.70 4.75 2.95
N LEU A 128 -2.75 4.32 3.80
CA LEU A 128 -1.95 5.24 4.63
C LEU A 128 -1.16 6.27 3.80
N LYS A 129 -0.65 5.88 2.62
CA LYS A 129 0.07 6.79 1.71
C LYS A 129 -0.90 7.78 1.07
N GLU A 130 -2.05 7.33 0.62
CA GLU A 130 -3.10 8.16 0.04
C GLU A 130 -3.63 9.17 1.06
N CYS A 131 -3.87 8.75 2.31
CA CYS A 131 -4.26 9.66 3.38
C CYS A 131 -3.19 10.72 3.66
N LYS A 132 -1.91 10.32 3.74
CA LYS A 132 -0.80 11.27 3.90
C LYS A 132 -0.69 12.23 2.71
N GLN A 133 -0.95 11.74 1.50
CA GLN A 133 -0.96 12.56 0.30
C GLN A 133 -2.11 13.56 0.37
N MET A 134 -3.31 13.13 0.73
CA MET A 134 -4.46 14.00 0.92
C MET A 134 -4.15 15.12 1.93
N THR A 135 -3.61 14.80 3.11
CA THR A 135 -3.20 15.81 4.09
C THR A 135 -2.18 16.82 3.56
N LYS A 136 -1.19 16.34 2.78
CA LYS A 136 -0.19 17.24 2.17
C LYS A 136 -0.82 18.15 1.12
N LEU A 137 -1.73 17.62 0.30
CA LEU A 137 -2.43 18.38 -0.72
C LEU A 137 -3.38 19.41 -0.10
N THR A 138 -4.10 19.06 0.98
CA THR A 138 -4.92 20.00 1.76
C THR A 138 -4.08 21.17 2.27
N LYS A 139 -2.93 20.90 2.90
CA LYS A 139 -2.02 21.97 3.37
C LYS A 139 -1.52 22.87 2.25
N LEU A 140 -1.30 22.31 1.05
CA LEU A 140 -0.91 23.10 -0.12
C LEU A 140 -2.07 23.96 -0.64
N ALA A 141 -3.29 23.44 -0.62
CA ALA A 141 -4.48 24.21 -0.98
C ALA A 141 -4.74 25.33 0.03
N ASP A 142 -4.62 25.05 1.33
CA ASP A 142 -4.78 26.05 2.41
C ASP A 142 -3.74 27.18 2.26
N LEU A 143 -2.47 26.81 1.97
CA LEU A 143 -1.41 27.78 1.69
C LEU A 143 -1.77 28.68 0.49
N ALA A 144 -2.35 28.11 -0.56
CA ALA A 144 -2.74 28.86 -1.75
C ALA A 144 -3.88 29.84 -1.50
N THR A 145 -4.78 29.52 -0.57
CA THR A 145 -5.87 30.42 -0.17
C THR A 145 -5.43 31.54 0.79
N ASN A 146 -4.21 31.45 1.35
CA ASN A 146 -3.66 32.42 2.29
C ASN A 146 -2.56 33.25 1.62
N GLN A 147 -2.94 34.39 1.03
CA GLN A 147 -2.01 35.27 0.31
C GLN A 147 -0.81 35.68 1.16
N THR A 148 -1.01 36.03 2.43
CA THR A 148 0.08 36.40 3.35
C THR A 148 1.09 35.26 3.56
N ALA A 149 0.61 34.02 3.70
CA ALA A 149 1.49 32.86 3.84
C ALA A 149 2.25 32.55 2.54
N MET A 150 1.63 32.81 1.38
CA MET A 150 2.28 32.71 0.08
C MET A 150 3.38 33.77 -0.08
N ASP A 151 3.08 35.02 0.25
CA ASP A 151 4.04 36.15 0.20
C ASP A 151 5.23 35.90 1.14
N ALA A 152 4.96 35.43 2.36
CA ALA A 152 6.01 35.04 3.30
C ALA A 152 6.87 33.89 2.78
N LEU A 153 6.29 32.91 2.09
CA LEU A 153 7.03 31.81 1.48
C LEU A 153 7.89 32.31 0.32
N MET A 154 7.38 33.21 -0.52
CA MET A 154 8.13 33.82 -1.62
C MET A 154 9.35 34.57 -1.10
N GLN A 155 9.17 35.42 -0.09
CA GLN A 155 10.27 36.15 0.55
C GLN A 155 11.28 35.20 1.20
N LYS A 156 10.80 34.23 1.97
CA LYS A 156 11.68 33.27 2.68
C LYS A 156 12.49 32.38 1.73
N LYS A 157 11.97 32.11 0.54
CA LYS A 157 12.60 31.23 -0.44
C LYS A 157 13.27 31.99 -1.59
N ASN A 158 13.23 33.33 -1.56
CA ASN A 158 13.72 34.19 -2.64
C ASN A 158 13.28 33.68 -4.02
N LEU A 159 11.99 33.34 -4.15
CA LEU A 159 11.46 32.77 -5.39
C LEU A 159 11.36 33.86 -6.46
N ASN A 160 11.80 33.54 -7.68
CA ASN A 160 11.58 34.40 -8.83
C ASN A 160 10.19 34.14 -9.47
N ASP A 161 9.77 35.02 -10.39
CA ASP A 161 8.46 34.93 -11.03
C ASP A 161 8.23 33.60 -11.76
N THR A 162 9.27 33.03 -12.36
CA THR A 162 9.19 31.72 -13.02
C THR A 162 8.94 30.59 -12.02
N GLN A 163 9.59 30.62 -10.86
CA GLN A 163 9.37 29.65 -9.79
C GLN A 163 8.00 29.83 -9.14
N MET A 164 7.52 31.08 -9.06
CA MET A 164 6.18 31.40 -8.58
C MET A 164 5.10 30.82 -9.49
N ALA A 165 5.22 31.02 -10.80
CA ALA A 165 4.32 30.44 -11.79
C ALA A 165 4.30 28.90 -11.71
N LYS A 166 5.48 28.26 -11.62
CA LYS A 166 5.59 26.80 -11.41
C LYS A 166 4.96 26.34 -10.09
N LEU A 167 5.07 27.14 -9.02
CA LEU A 167 4.46 26.81 -7.74
C LEU A 167 2.92 26.90 -7.83
N GLN A 168 2.39 27.95 -8.46
CA GLN A 168 0.96 28.11 -8.71
C GLN A 168 0.40 26.96 -9.57
N GLU A 169 1.12 26.55 -10.61
CA GLU A 169 0.76 25.40 -11.44
C GLU A 169 0.71 24.10 -10.61
N ARG A 170 1.73 23.88 -9.76
CA ARG A 170 1.77 22.71 -8.86
C ARG A 170 0.63 22.73 -7.85
N ILE A 171 0.24 23.90 -7.36
CA ILE A 171 -0.92 24.09 -6.47
C ILE A 171 -2.21 23.76 -7.22
N ALA A 172 -2.42 24.27 -8.44
CA ALA A 172 -3.60 23.98 -9.24
C ALA A 172 -3.74 22.46 -9.50
N ASN A 173 -2.64 21.81 -9.90
CA ASN A 173 -2.58 20.36 -10.07
C ASN A 173 -2.83 19.59 -8.76
N ALA A 174 -2.30 20.10 -7.64
CA ALA A 174 -2.52 19.53 -6.31
C ALA A 174 -4.00 19.61 -5.90
N THR A 175 -4.67 20.73 -6.17
CA THR A 175 -6.09 20.95 -5.88
C THR A 175 -6.98 20.02 -6.71
N THR A 176 -6.71 19.87 -8.01
CA THR A 176 -7.43 18.91 -8.86
C THR A 176 -7.28 17.48 -8.32
N LYS A 177 -6.05 17.07 -7.99
CA LYS A 177 -5.79 15.75 -7.42
C LYS A 177 -6.43 15.56 -6.05
N LEU A 178 -6.46 16.59 -5.22
CA LEU A 178 -7.14 16.56 -3.93
C LEU A 178 -8.64 16.31 -4.11
N LYS A 179 -9.30 17.02 -5.03
CA LYS A 179 -10.72 16.82 -5.35
C LYS A 179 -10.99 15.38 -5.83
N THR A 180 -10.12 14.83 -6.68
CA THR A 180 -10.23 13.42 -7.11
C THR A 180 -10.15 12.44 -5.94
N LEU A 181 -9.21 12.65 -5.01
CA LEU A 181 -9.07 11.79 -3.82
C LEU A 181 -10.25 11.96 -2.86
N GLN A 182 -10.73 13.18 -2.66
CA GLN A 182 -11.89 13.49 -1.81
C GLN A 182 -13.22 12.95 -2.37
N GLY A 183 -13.31 12.77 -3.69
CA GLY A 183 -14.45 12.11 -4.31
C GLY A 183 -14.59 10.62 -3.96
N ASN A 184 -13.53 9.98 -3.45
CA ASN A 184 -13.59 8.62 -2.94
C ASN A 184 -13.95 8.64 -1.44
N THR A 185 -15.25 8.53 -1.16
CA THR A 185 -15.80 8.60 0.21
C THR A 185 -15.22 7.53 1.13
N THR A 186 -15.01 6.31 0.63
CA THR A 186 -14.38 5.23 1.40
C THR A 186 -12.97 5.60 1.84
N LEU A 187 -12.17 6.18 0.96
CA LEU A 187 -10.83 6.65 1.30
C LEU A 187 -10.89 7.78 2.34
N THR A 188 -11.76 8.78 2.17
CA THR A 188 -11.86 9.90 3.12
C THR A 188 -12.29 9.43 4.52
N ASP A 189 -13.20 8.47 4.60
CA ASP A 189 -13.65 7.90 5.86
C ASP A 189 -12.53 7.14 6.57
N LEU A 190 -11.80 6.29 5.83
CA LEU A 190 -10.64 5.57 6.34
C LEU A 190 -9.56 6.54 6.83
N CYS A 191 -9.28 7.62 6.09
CA CYS A 191 -8.31 8.62 6.50
C CYS A 191 -8.73 9.39 7.76
N THR A 192 -10.03 9.68 7.90
CA THR A 192 -10.58 10.36 9.08
C THR A 192 -10.50 9.45 10.31
N GLN A 193 -10.87 8.18 10.18
CA GLN A 193 -10.72 7.18 11.24
C GLN A 193 -9.26 7.04 11.66
N GLN A 194 -8.32 7.01 10.71
CA GLN A 194 -6.88 6.96 11.02
C GLN A 194 -6.37 8.22 11.73
N ALA A 195 -6.87 9.41 11.37
CA ALA A 195 -6.53 10.65 12.05
C ALA A 195 -7.00 10.64 13.52
N GLN A 196 -8.22 10.14 13.76
CA GLN A 196 -8.79 9.98 15.10
C GLN A 196 -8.02 8.97 15.94
N GLN A 197 -7.52 7.88 15.34
CA GLN A 197 -6.70 6.88 16.01
C GLN A 197 -5.31 7.40 16.40
N LYS A 198 -4.75 8.40 15.70
CA LYS A 198 -3.46 9.02 16.04
C LYS A 198 -3.54 10.03 17.17
N GLY A 199 -4.70 10.65 17.40
CA GLY A 199 -4.94 11.57 18.52
C GLY A 199 -5.13 10.87 19.87
N LYS A 200 -5.40 9.56 19.86
CA LYS A 200 -5.48 8.70 21.05
C LYS A 200 -4.23 7.84 21.11
N SER A 201 -3.17 8.35 21.74
CA SER A 201 -2.00 7.54 22.04
C SER A 201 -2.42 6.27 22.80
N GLN A 202 -2.06 5.11 22.25
CA GLN A 202 -2.21 3.76 22.78
C GLN A 202 -3.59 3.08 22.60
N CYS A 203 -3.49 1.80 22.20
CA CYS A 203 -4.58 0.84 22.07
C CYS A 203 -5.65 1.12 21.00
N LEU A 204 -5.32 0.80 19.76
CA LEU A 204 -6.16 -0.17 19.07
C LEU A 204 -5.28 -1.09 18.22
N VAL A 205 -5.13 -2.28 18.77
CA VAL A 205 -4.88 -3.53 18.05
C VAL A 205 -5.53 -3.43 16.68
N ILE A 206 -4.78 -3.80 15.63
CA ILE A 206 -5.32 -4.19 14.32
C ILE A 206 -6.72 -4.77 14.58
N PRO A 207 -7.82 -4.21 14.06
CA PRO A 207 -9.10 -4.88 14.23
C PRO A 207 -8.95 -6.24 13.56
N ARG A 208 -8.76 -7.29 14.38
CA ARG A 208 -8.74 -8.72 14.02
C ARG A 208 -10.11 -9.19 13.52
N VAL A 209 -10.93 -8.25 13.08
CA VAL A 209 -12.29 -8.41 12.63
C VAL A 209 -12.53 -7.27 11.63
N TRP A 210 -11.95 -7.39 10.44
CA TRP A 210 -12.77 -7.11 9.26
C TRP A 210 -13.97 -8.04 9.40
N ARG A 211 -15.04 -7.52 10.00
CA ARG A 211 -16.28 -8.26 10.24
C ARG A 211 -16.75 -8.69 8.84
N PRO A 212 -16.88 -9.98 8.54
CA PRO A 212 -17.39 -10.43 7.24
C PRO A 212 -18.79 -9.88 6.92
N GLN A 213 -19.49 -9.28 7.90
CA GLN A 213 -20.74 -8.57 7.71
C GLN A 213 -20.69 -7.41 6.71
N ALA A 214 -19.54 -6.73 6.52
CA ALA A 214 -19.45 -5.66 5.51
C ALA A 214 -19.27 -6.18 4.07
N MET A 215 -18.68 -7.37 3.90
CA MET A 215 -18.64 -8.04 2.58
C MET A 215 -20.00 -8.67 2.24
N ILE A 216 -20.72 -9.18 3.24
CA ILE A 216 -22.04 -9.78 3.02
C ILE A 216 -23.03 -8.71 2.52
N THR A 217 -23.05 -7.49 3.08
CA THR A 217 -23.95 -6.42 2.59
C THR A 217 -23.61 -5.88 1.21
N MET A 218 -22.33 -5.86 0.82
CA MET A 218 -21.94 -5.52 -0.56
C MET A 218 -22.35 -6.59 -1.57
N LEU A 219 -22.27 -7.88 -1.22
CA LEU A 219 -22.78 -8.95 -2.09
C LEU A 219 -24.32 -8.99 -2.18
N THR A 220 -25.06 -8.65 -1.12
CA THR A 220 -26.53 -8.57 -1.19
C THR A 220 -27.01 -7.38 -2.02
N LEU A 221 -26.33 -6.23 -1.96
CA LEU A 221 -26.65 -5.08 -2.82
C LEU A 221 -26.38 -5.37 -4.31
N TYR A 222 -25.35 -6.17 -4.62
CA TYR A 222 -25.05 -6.55 -6.00
C TYR A 222 -26.07 -7.53 -6.60
N ARG A 223 -26.66 -8.41 -5.77
CA ARG A 223 -27.76 -9.33 -6.16
C ARG A 223 -29.15 -8.69 -6.23
N LEU A 224 -29.31 -7.46 -5.73
CA LEU A 224 -30.56 -6.70 -5.79
C LEU A 224 -30.62 -5.77 -7.00
N PHE A 225 -29.48 -5.54 -7.66
CA PHE A 225 -29.36 -4.64 -8.81
C PHE A 225 -29.05 -5.35 -10.14
N PHE A 226 -28.83 -6.67 -10.13
CA PHE A 226 -28.67 -7.55 -11.30
C PHE A 226 -29.44 -8.84 -11.08
#